data_AF-A0AB73IF70-F1
#
_entry.id   AF-A0AB73IF70-F1
#
_cell.length_a   1.000
_cell.length_b   1.000
_cell.length_c   1.000
_cell.angle_alpha   90.00
_cell.angle_beta   90.00
_cell.angle_gamma   90.00
#
_symmetry.space_group_name_H-M   'P 1'
#
loop_
_entity.id
_entity.type
_entity.pdbx_description
1 polymer ?
#
loop_
_entity_poly.entity_id
_entity_poly.type
_entity_poly.pdbx_seq_one_letter_code
_entity_poly.pdbx_strand_id
1 'polypeptide(L)'
;MPKAGGTIYMSVADERGMMVSFIQSNYMGFGSGIVVPDTGISMQNRGCGFSMDPKSPNVVEGGKRPFHTIIPAFLTQQVNGQQQEAVMSFGVMGGDMQS
;
A
#
# COMPACT_ATOMS: atom_id res chain seq x y z
N MET A 1 -9.07 -12.87 -16.90
CA MET A 1 -8.33 -12.01 -15.94
C MET A 1 -9.14 -11.93 -14.66
N PRO A 2 -8.55 -12.19 -13.47
CA PRO A 2 -9.22 -11.92 -12.18
C PRO A 2 -9.68 -10.45 -12.11
N LYS A 3 -10.74 -10.15 -11.36
CA LYS A 3 -11.23 -8.76 -11.21
C LYS A 3 -10.11 -7.84 -10.70
N ALA A 4 -10.06 -6.63 -11.24
CA ALA A 4 -9.05 -5.62 -10.89
C ALA A 4 -9.28 -5.11 -9.46
N GLY A 5 -8.28 -5.29 -8.59
CA GLY A 5 -8.27 -4.82 -7.20
C GLY A 5 -7.94 -5.93 -6.21
N GLY A 6 -6.80 -5.80 -5.52
CA GLY A 6 -6.33 -6.76 -4.51
C GLY A 6 -5.48 -6.08 -3.46
N THR A 7 -6.05 -5.11 -2.74
CA THR A 7 -5.40 -4.40 -1.63
C THR A 7 -6.23 -4.64 -0.38
N ILE A 8 -5.60 -5.02 0.73
CA ILE A 8 -6.23 -5.06 2.05
C ILE A 8 -5.68 -3.93 2.90
N TYR A 9 -6.56 -3.27 3.66
CA TYR A 9 -6.18 -2.33 4.71
C TYR A 9 -6.55 -2.92 6.07
N MET A 10 -5.67 -2.76 7.06
CA MET A 10 -5.84 -3.22 8.42
C MET A 10 -5.47 -2.11 9.40
N SER A 11 -6.37 -1.83 10.33
CA SER A 11 -6.20 -0.85 11.40
C SER A 11 -6.32 -1.56 12.75
N VAL A 12 -5.36 -1.33 13.64
CA VAL A 12 -5.33 -1.90 15.00
C VAL A 12 -5.01 -0.77 15.98
N ALA A 13 -5.67 -0.76 17.13
CA ALA A 13 -5.37 0.16 18.23
C ALA A 13 -5.43 -0.60 19.57
N ASP A 14 -4.60 -0.21 20.54
CA ASP A 14 -4.63 -0.72 21.90
C ASP A 14 -5.02 0.33 22.94
N GLU A 15 -5.25 -0.11 24.18
CA GLU A 15 -5.64 0.76 25.31
C GLU A 15 -4.55 1.76 25.74
N ARG A 16 -3.31 1.56 25.28
CA ARG A 16 -2.14 2.40 25.62
C ARG A 16 -1.88 3.46 24.54
N GLY A 17 -2.72 3.52 23.51
CA GLY A 17 -2.59 4.47 22.40
C GLY A 17 -1.65 4.01 21.30
N MET A 18 -1.17 2.76 21.31
CA MET A 18 -0.45 2.21 20.16
C MET A 18 -1.45 1.96 19.04
N MET A 19 -1.08 2.37 17.82
CA MET A 19 -1.89 2.14 16.64
C MET A 19 -1.04 1.66 15.47
N VAL A 20 -1.65 0.83 14.62
CA VAL A 20 -1.06 0.31 13.38
C VAL A 20 -1.97 0.65 12.22
N SER A 21 -1.42 1.35 11.22
CA SER A 21 -2.05 1.59 9.93
C SER A 21 -1.30 0.78 8.88
N PHE A 22 -1.82 -0.38 8.50
CA PHE A 22 -1.14 -1.35 7.65
C PHE A 22 -1.94 -1.61 6.37
N ILE A 23 -1.23 -1.66 5.24
CA ILE A 23 -1.82 -1.87 3.94
C ILE A 23 -0.92 -2.75 3.09
N GLN A 24 -1.52 -3.78 2.47
CA GLN A 24 -0.80 -4.77 1.69
C GLN A 24 -1.57 -5.08 0.41
N SER A 25 -0.84 -5.30 -0.67
CA SER A 25 -1.42 -5.57 -1.98
C SER A 25 -0.47 -6.34 -2.87
N ASN A 26 -1.03 -7.24 -3.70
CA ASN A 26 -0.32 -7.83 -4.85
C ASN A 26 -0.46 -6.98 -6.13
N TYR A 27 -0.95 -5.75 -6.01
CA TYR A 27 -1.45 -4.85 -7.05
C TYR A 27 -2.79 -5.30 -7.65
N MET A 28 -2.80 -6.30 -8.53
CA MET A 28 -4.03 -6.79 -9.17
C MET A 28 -4.40 -8.18 -8.67
N GLY A 29 -5.41 -8.29 -7.80
CA GLY A 29 -5.93 -9.60 -7.35
C GLY A 29 -4.82 -10.51 -6.81
N PHE A 30 -4.63 -11.68 -7.42
CA PHE A 30 -3.56 -12.63 -7.06
C PHE A 30 -2.16 -12.19 -7.53
N GLY A 31 -1.99 -11.07 -8.23
CA GLY A 31 -0.70 -10.60 -8.73
C GLY A 31 -0.43 -11.10 -10.14
N SER A 32 0.80 -11.56 -10.42
CA SER A 32 1.26 -11.93 -11.75
C SER A 32 0.67 -13.24 -12.28
N GLY A 33 0.01 -14.02 -11.42
CA GLY A 33 -0.40 -15.40 -11.70
C GLY A 33 0.73 -16.42 -11.54
N ILE A 34 1.94 -15.99 -11.17
CA ILE A 34 3.08 -16.86 -10.87
C ILE A 34 3.11 -17.14 -9.37
N VAL A 35 3.09 -18.42 -9.01
CA VAL A 35 3.21 -18.87 -7.62
C VAL A 35 4.60 -19.45 -7.40
N VAL A 36 5.25 -19.05 -6.31
CA VAL A 36 6.56 -19.61 -5.94
C VAL A 36 6.38 -21.09 -5.63
N PRO A 37 7.13 -22.00 -6.29
CA PRO A 37 7.00 -23.45 -6.08
C PRO A 37 7.01 -23.82 -4.60
N ASP A 38 6.15 -24.78 -4.23
CA ASP A 38 6.04 -25.37 -2.89
C ASP A 38 5.63 -24.41 -1.74
N THR A 39 5.42 -23.12 -2.00
CA THR A 39 5.04 -22.15 -0.95
C THR A 39 3.57 -21.73 -0.98
N GLY A 40 2.92 -21.85 -2.14
CA GLY A 40 1.58 -21.27 -2.35
C GLY A 40 1.55 -19.73 -2.38
N ILE A 41 2.70 -19.06 -2.30
CA ILE A 41 2.80 -17.59 -2.29
C ILE A 41 2.80 -17.08 -3.73
N SER A 42 1.81 -16.24 -4.04
CA SER A 42 1.70 -15.61 -5.36
C SER A 42 2.57 -14.35 -5.46
N MET A 43 3.27 -14.21 -6.56
CA MET A 43 4.14 -13.05 -6.85
C MET A 43 3.30 -11.84 -7.24
N GLN A 44 3.59 -10.68 -6.65
CA GLN A 44 2.93 -9.42 -7.02
C GLN A 44 3.25 -8.99 -8.46
N ASN A 45 2.32 -8.25 -9.10
CA ASN A 45 2.55 -7.62 -10.40
C ASN A 45 2.70 -6.09 -10.32
N ARG A 46 3.15 -5.57 -9.17
CA ARG A 46 3.33 -4.13 -8.90
C ARG A 46 4.25 -3.41 -9.90
N GLY A 47 5.15 -4.14 -10.56
CA GLY A 47 6.02 -3.60 -11.62
C GLY A 47 5.25 -2.98 -12.80
N CYS A 48 3.99 -3.36 -13.01
CA CYS A 48 3.11 -2.70 -14.00
C CYS A 48 2.88 -1.20 -13.72
N GLY A 49 3.22 -0.72 -12.53
CA GLY A 49 3.19 0.71 -12.19
C GLY A 49 4.34 1.53 -12.79
N PHE A 50 5.37 0.92 -13.40
CA PHE A 50 6.44 1.66 -14.07
C PHE A 50 6.00 2.27 -15.39
N SER A 51 6.62 3.39 -15.74
CA SER A 51 6.60 3.93 -17.10
C SER A 51 7.68 3.28 -17.95
N MET A 52 7.42 3.18 -19.26
CA MET A 52 8.42 2.82 -20.28
C MET A 52 9.00 4.04 -20.99
N ASP A 53 8.49 5.25 -20.71
CA ASP A 53 9.04 6.50 -21.26
C ASP A 53 10.35 6.84 -20.55
N PRO A 54 11.50 6.90 -21.26
CA PRO A 54 12.79 7.26 -20.69
C PRO A 54 12.84 8.62 -19.99
N LYS A 55 11.91 9.53 -20.30
CA LYS A 55 11.83 10.86 -19.67
C LYS A 55 10.99 10.86 -18.40
N SER A 56 10.27 9.78 -18.10
CA SER A 56 9.42 9.71 -16.91
C SER A 56 10.27 9.55 -15.64
N PRO A 57 9.99 10.31 -14.57
CA PRO A 57 10.62 10.05 -13.26
C PRO A 57 10.33 8.64 -12.74
N ASN A 58 9.25 8.01 -13.22
CA ASN A 58 8.84 6.64 -12.90
C ASN A 58 9.22 5.64 -14.00
N VAL A 59 10.24 5.91 -14.82
CA VAL A 59 10.79 4.93 -15.77
C VAL A 59 11.36 3.70 -15.03
N VAL A 60 11.21 2.51 -15.62
CA VAL A 60 11.77 1.25 -15.11
C VAL A 60 13.30 1.25 -15.08
N GLU A 61 13.88 0.97 -13.92
CA GLU A 61 15.33 0.91 -13.69
C GLU A 61 15.68 -0.17 -12.66
N GLY A 62 16.89 -0.72 -12.73
CA GLY A 62 17.35 -1.75 -11.78
C GLY A 62 17.35 -1.23 -10.34
N GLY A 63 16.71 -1.98 -9.42
CA GLY A 63 16.64 -1.63 -8.00
C GLY A 63 15.66 -0.49 -7.65
N LYS A 64 15.04 0.15 -8.64
CA LYS A 64 14.03 1.20 -8.43
C LYS A 64 12.70 0.59 -7.97
N ARG A 65 11.93 1.38 -7.23
CA ARG A 65 10.55 1.04 -6.84
C ARG A 65 9.57 1.77 -7.76
N PRO A 66 8.52 1.10 -8.27
CA PRO A 66 7.52 1.76 -9.09
C PRO A 66 6.73 2.75 -8.24
N PHE A 67 5.99 3.65 -8.89
CA PHE A 67 4.98 4.44 -8.20
C PHE A 67 4.01 3.52 -7.44
N HIS A 68 3.77 3.83 -6.16
CA HIS A 68 2.93 3.03 -5.26
C HIS A 68 1.65 3.80 -4.94
N THR A 69 0.52 3.13 -5.14
CA THR A 69 -0.84 3.61 -4.83
C THR A 69 -1.26 3.28 -3.40
N ILE A 70 -0.31 3.00 -2.51
CA ILE A 70 -0.56 2.40 -1.19
C ILE A 70 -0.25 3.45 -0.14
N ILE A 71 -1.27 4.00 0.52
CA ILE A 71 -1.11 5.11 1.48
C ILE A 71 -1.77 4.75 2.82
N PRO A 72 -1.01 4.17 3.78
CA PRO A 72 -1.48 4.11 5.16
C PRO A 72 -1.42 5.51 5.78
N ALA A 73 -2.43 5.89 6.55
CA ALA A 73 -2.51 7.21 7.15
C ALA A 73 -2.83 7.19 8.64
N PHE A 74 -2.44 8.28 9.30
CA PHE A 74 -2.84 8.65 10.65
C PHE A 74 -3.40 10.07 10.65
N LEU A 75 -4.50 10.28 11.37
CA LEU A 75 -4.96 11.61 11.75
C LEU A 75 -4.24 12.00 13.04
N THR A 76 -3.65 13.19 13.08
CA THR A 76 -3.05 13.75 14.28
C THR A 76 -3.79 15.00 14.73
N GLN A 77 -3.90 15.18 16.05
CA GLN A 77 -4.56 16.33 16.67
C GLN A 77 -3.67 16.89 17.78
N GLN A 78 -3.70 18.20 18.00
CA GLN A 78 -3.12 18.78 19.21
C GLN A 78 -3.99 18.45 20.42
N VAL A 79 -3.40 17.77 21.40
CA VAL A 79 -4.01 17.47 22.69
C VAL A 79 -3.44 18.44 23.73
N ASN A 80 -4.32 19.04 24.53
CA ASN A 80 -4.00 20.02 25.57
C ASN A 80 -3.17 21.23 25.09
N GLY A 81 -3.25 21.57 23.80
CA GLY A 81 -2.55 22.71 23.20
C GLY A 81 -1.03 22.59 23.15
N GLN A 82 -0.46 21.41 23.40
CA GLN A 82 0.98 21.24 23.57
C GLN A 82 1.57 20.09 22.75
N GLN A 83 0.84 18.98 22.58
CA GLN A 83 1.39 17.79 21.93
C GLN A 83 0.53 17.33 20.75
N GLN A 84 1.18 17.06 19.60
CA GLN A 84 0.52 16.45 18.46
C GLN A 84 0.48 14.93 18.67
N GLU A 85 -0.72 14.40 18.87
CA GLU A 85 -0.97 12.99 19.11
C GLU A 85 -1.71 12.38 17.93
N ALA A 86 -1.38 11.14 17.57
CA ALA A 86 -2.17 10.39 16.61
C ALA A 86 -3.49 9.97 17.30
N VAL A 87 -4.62 10.29 16.68
CA VAL A 87 -5.96 10.04 17.24
C VAL A 87 -6.76 9.00 16.44
N MET A 88 -6.29 8.65 15.23
CA MET A 88 -6.95 7.66 14.38
C MET A 88 -5.99 7.12 13.31
N SER A 89 -5.96 5.79 13.13
CA SER A 89 -5.43 5.14 11.92
C SER A 89 -6.53 4.89 10.90
N PHE A 90 -6.31 5.31 9.65
CA PHE A 90 -7.25 5.09 8.57
C PHE A 90 -6.54 4.81 7.23
N GLY A 91 -7.30 4.27 6.29
CA GLY A 91 -6.85 3.92 4.95
C GLY A 91 -8.04 3.49 4.10
N VAL A 92 -7.86 3.54 2.78
CA VAL A 92 -8.89 3.16 1.79
C VAL A 92 -8.35 1.98 0.98
N MET A 93 -9.24 1.20 0.38
CA MET A 93 -8.90 0.15 -0.59
C MET A 93 -9.23 0.63 -2.01
N GLY A 94 -8.39 0.24 -2.99
CA GLY A 94 -8.54 0.64 -4.41
C GLY A 94 -7.41 1.57 -4.85
N GLY A 95 -6.65 1.17 -5.87
CA GLY A 95 -5.39 1.82 -6.28
C GLY A 95 -5.55 3.32 -6.54
N ASP A 96 -6.32 3.69 -7.55
CA ASP A 96 -6.44 5.12 -7.95
C ASP A 96 -7.27 5.94 -6.95
N MET A 97 -8.10 5.30 -6.13
CA MET A 97 -8.85 5.97 -5.05
C MET A 97 -7.97 6.31 -3.84
N GLN A 98 -6.73 5.78 -3.78
CA GLN A 98 -5.77 6.05 -2.71
C GLN A 98 -4.67 7.02 -3.11
N SER A 99 -4.46 7.28 -4.41
CA SER A 99 -3.34 8.09 -4.93
C SER A 99 -3.62 9.58 -5.00
#